data_AF-A0A401TCC2-F1
#
_entry.id   AF-A0A401TCC2-F1
#
_cell.length_a   1.000
_cell.length_b   1.000
_cell.length_c   1.000
_cell.angle_alpha   90.00
_cell.angle_beta   90.00
_cell.angle_gamma   90.00
#
_symmetry.space_group_name_H-M   'P 1'
#
loop_
_entity.id
_entity.type
_entity.pdbx_description
1 polymer ?
#
loop_
_entity_poly.entity_id
_entity_poly.type
_entity_poly.pdbx_seq_one_letter_code
_entity_poly.pdbx_strand_id
1 'polypeptide(L)' 'LLEMRAVAPGVVAIKGYLSGRYLCMERDGRLLGSVSPPAFTHPALG' A
#
# COMPACT_ATOMS: atom_id res chain seq x y z
N LEU A 1 8.93 10.76 -6.32
CA LEU A 1 8.22 10.04 -7.39
C LEU A 1 7.56 8.80 -6.81
N LEU A 2 6.29 8.57 -7.13
CA LEU A 2 5.50 7.44 -6.66
C LEU A 2 5.06 6.59 -7.85
N GLU A 3 5.07 5.27 -7.67
CA GLU A 3 4.43 4.31 -8.56
C GLU A 3 3.14 3.80 -7.92
N MET A 4 2.11 3.61 -8.74
CA MET A 4 0.84 3.02 -8.32
C MET A 4 0.60 1.73 -9.11
N ARG A 5 0.18 0.66 -8.43
CA ARG A 5 -0.15 -0.63 -9.05
C ARG A 5 -1.46 -1.15 -8.49
N ALA A 6 -2.36 -1.62 -9.36
CA ALA A 6 -3.58 -2.29 -8.94
C ALA A 6 -3.23 -3.64 -8.29
N VAL A 7 -3.86 -3.93 -7.15
CA VAL A 7 -3.69 -5.20 -6.42
C VAL A 7 -5.01 -5.95 -6.25
N ALA A 8 -6.13 -5.25 -6.36
CA ALA A 8 -7.49 -5.79 -6.45
C ALA A 8 -8.40 -4.75 -7.15
N PRO A 9 -9.62 -5.11 -7.59
CA PRO A 9 -10.57 -4.13 -8.10
C PRO A 9 -10.80 -3.01 -7.08
N GLY A 10 -10.55 -1.76 -7.50
CA GLY A 10 -10.68 -0.59 -6.64
C GLY A 10 -9.57 -0.40 -5.59
N VAL A 11 -8.53 -1.24 -5.57
CA VAL A 11 -7.42 -1.15 -4.60
C VAL A 11 -6.08 -1.02 -5.30
N VAL A 12 -5.29 -0.04 -4.86
CA VAL A 12 -3.94 0.21 -5.35
C VAL A 12 -2.92 0.15 -4.23
N ALA A 13 -1.74 -0.38 -4.53
CA ALA A 13 -0.55 -0.19 -3.72
C ALA A 13 0.25 0.99 -4.26
N ILE A 14 0.75 1.83 -3.35
CA ILE A 14 1.60 2.99 -3.67
C ILE A 14 3.01 2.68 -3.19
N LYS A 15 4.02 2.86 -4.05
CA LYS A 15 5.43 2.62 -3.75
C LYS A 15 6.29 3.81 -4.14
N GLY A 16 7.19 4.24 -3.26
CA GLY A 16 8.20 5.24 -3.58
C GLY A 16 9.25 4.66 -4.52
N TYR A 17 9.41 5.27 -5.70
CA TYR A 17 10.36 4.79 -6.72
C TYR A 17 11.80 4.78 -6.19
N LEU A 18 12.23 5.90 -5.59
CA LEU A 18 13.59 6.07 -5.08
C LEU A 18 13.84 5.29 -3.77
N SER A 19 12.85 5.24 -2.87
CA SER A 19 13.02 4.60 -1.57
C SER A 19 12.80 3.08 -1.62
N GLY A 20 12.14 2.58 -2.67
CA GLY A 20 11.72 1.18 -2.76
C GLY A 20 10.69 0.77 -1.70
N ARG A 21 10.08 1.72 -0.97
CA ARG A 21 9.17 1.45 0.15
C ARG A 21 7.72 1.66 -0.24
N TYR A 22 6.83 0.81 0.27
CA TYR A 22 5.39 0.98 0.17
C TYR A 22 4.91 2.05 1.14
N LEU A 23 3.96 2.87 0.69
CA LEU A 23 3.23 3.79 1.55
C LEU A 23 2.14 3.00 2.29
N CYS A 24 2.31 2.85 3.60
CA CYS A 24 1.37 2.17 4.48
C CYS A 24 0.74 3.17 5.44
N MET A 25 -0.42 2.82 6.00
CA MET A 25 -1.13 3.61 7.00
C MET A 25 -1.32 2.78 8.26
N GLU A 26 -0.98 3.34 9.41
CA GLU A 26 -1.26 2.78 10.73
C GLU A 26 -2.73 3.00 11.13
N ARG A 27 -3.16 2.33 12.21
CA ARG A 27 -4.55 2.40 12.70
C ARG A 27 -4.99 3.80 13.13
N ASP A 28 -4.04 4.64 13.51
CA ASP A 28 -4.26 6.04 13.89
C ASP A 28 -4.25 7.00 12.69
N GLY A 29 -4.09 6.49 11.46
CA GLY A 29 -4.01 7.27 10.24
C GLY A 29 -2.60 7.77 9.90
N ARG A 30 -1.57 7.45 10.70
CA ARG A 30 -0.20 7.85 10.41
C ARG A 30 0.33 7.11 9.18
N LEU A 31 0.98 7.84 8.28
CA LEU A 31 1.62 7.27 7.10
C LEU A 31 3.09 6.93 7.37
N LEU A 32 3.52 5.77 6.87
CA LEU A 32 4.92 5.33 6.96
C LEU A 32 5.38 4.58 5.69
N GLY A 33 6.71 4.48 5.53
CA GLY A 33 7.33 3.69 4.47
C GLY A 33 7.71 2.30 4.95
N SER A 34 7.08 1.25 4.41
CA SER A 34 7.40 -0.15 4.70
C SER A 34 8.18 -0.83 3.58
N VAL A 35 9.06 -1.77 3.92
CA VAL A 35 9.73 -2.65 2.94
C VAL A 35 8.84 -3.80 2.47
N SER A 36 7.83 -4.15 3.25
CA SER A 36 6.80 -5.14 2.89
C SER A 36 5.56 -4.45 2.32
N PRO A 37 4.87 -5.08 1.34
CA PRO A 37 3.58 -4.59 0.89
C PRO A 37 2.53 -4.67 2.02
N PRO A 38 1.50 -3.81 2.01
CA PRO A 38 0.41 -3.91 2.96
C PRO A 38 -0.30 -5.28 2.83
N ALA A 39 -0.70 -5.87 3.96
CA ALA A 39 -1.60 -7.01 3.94
C ALA A 39 -3.01 -6.49 3.59
N PHE A 40 -3.40 -6.62 2.33
CA PHE A 40 -4.74 -6.26 1.88
C PHE A 40 -5.71 -7.39 2.20
N THR A 41 -6.43 -7.30 3.32
CA THR A 41 -7.63 -8.11 3.53
C THR A 41 -8.82 -7.38 2.93
N HIS A 42 -9.15 -7.68 1.67
CA HIS A 42 -10.37 -7.13 1.05
C HIS A 42 -11.59 -7.91 1.59
N PRO A 43 -12.54 -7.26 2.29
CA PRO A 43 -13.69 -7.98 2.85
C PRO A 43 -14.62 -8.59 1.79
N ALA A 44 -14.53 -8.16 0.53
CA ALA A 44 -15.30 -8.75 -0.58
C ALA A 44 -14.64 -9.94 -1.30
N LEU A 45 -13.53 -10.46 -0.78
CA LEU A 45 -12.86 -11.68 -1.28
C LEU A 45 -12.93 -12.84 -0.26
N GLY A 46 -13.83 -12.74 0.72
CA GLY A 46 -14.19 -13.80 1.67
C GLY A 46 -15.51 -14.46 1.33
#